data_AF-A0A2G2X3R8-F1
#
_entry.id   AF-A0A2G2X3R8-F1
#
_cell.length_a   1.000
_cell.length_b   1.000
_cell.length_c   1.000
_cell.angle_alpha   90.00
_cell.angle_beta   90.00
_cell.angle_gamma   90.00
#
_symmetry.space_group_name_H-M   'P 1'
#
loop_
_entity.id
_entity.type
_entity.pdbx_description
1 polymer ?
#
loop_
_entity_poly.entity_id
_entity_poly.type
_entity_poly.pdbx_seq_one_letter_code
_entity_poly.pdbx_strand_id
1 'polypeptide(L)'
;MSLHLVFEDRTQQIIMLWNLCHMSLVHRTQFYMFIKGDPSDQIYMEVELRRLTWLNHTLAKLGNEIRALMSDDLLAGYVSSSETSSAFARGFSRKGFHEREYLAKRVRLKLIADEREMFYEKWDIPPEIKRRRRLQLASKLWSDPLNMQNVSESAEVVSRLVGFRESGEHVSAQFCFHL
;
A
#
# COMPACT_ATOMS: atom_id res chain seq x y z
N MET A 1 18.74 -22.26 10.55
CA MET A 1 17.45 -21.58 10.34
C MET A 1 17.12 -21.70 8.86
N SER A 2 15.96 -22.26 8.48
CA SER A 2 15.61 -22.49 7.08
C SER A 2 15.40 -21.17 6.35
N LEU A 3 15.82 -21.09 5.07
CA LEU A 3 15.66 -19.89 4.23
C LEU A 3 14.20 -19.39 4.23
N HIS A 4 13.24 -20.32 4.25
CA HIS A 4 11.81 -20.05 4.30
C HIS A 4 11.39 -19.12 5.45
N LEU A 5 11.88 -19.37 6.68
CA LEU A 5 11.54 -18.54 7.84
C LEU A 5 12.11 -17.12 7.71
N VAL A 6 13.29 -16.98 7.11
CA VAL A 6 13.91 -15.65 6.86
C VAL A 6 13.13 -14.88 5.80
N PHE A 7 12.60 -15.57 4.79
CA PHE A 7 11.72 -14.96 3.79
C PHE A 7 10.40 -14.49 4.41
N GLU A 8 9.78 -15.29 5.28
CA GLU A 8 8.55 -14.93 5.98
C GLU A 8 8.74 -13.69 6.87
N ASP A 9 9.78 -13.67 7.70
CA ASP A 9 10.10 -12.53 8.57
C ASP A 9 10.36 -11.24 7.77
N ARG A 10 11.16 -11.34 6.69
CA ARG A 10 11.44 -10.18 5.83
C ARG A 10 10.20 -9.69 5.11
N THR A 11 9.34 -10.60 4.65
CA THR A 11 8.07 -10.26 3.99
C THR A 11 7.16 -9.48 4.94
N GLN A 12 7.04 -9.94 6.18
CA GLN A 12 6.23 -9.25 7.19
C GLN A 12 6.78 -7.85 7.49
N GLN A 13 8.11 -7.69 7.62
CA GLN A 13 8.73 -6.37 7.82
C GLN A 13 8.44 -5.42 6.65
N ILE A 14 8.56 -5.90 5.41
CA ILE A 14 8.26 -5.11 4.21
C ILE A 14 6.78 -4.70 4.20
N ILE A 15 5.86 -5.61 4.51
CA ILE A 15 4.42 -5.32 4.54
C ILE A 15 4.10 -4.25 5.61
N MET A 16 4.69 -4.36 6.79
CA MET A 16 4.54 -3.35 7.85
C MET A 16 5.07 -1.99 7.38
N LEU A 17 6.26 -1.96 6.78
CA LEU A 17 6.86 -0.72 6.30
C LEU A 17 6.08 -0.11 5.13
N TRP A 18 5.53 -0.92 4.22
CA TRP A 18 4.61 -0.43 3.19
C TRP A 18 3.41 0.29 3.79
N ASN A 19 2.86 -0.25 4.89
CA ASN A 19 1.77 0.38 5.59
C ASN A 19 2.17 1.72 6.22
N LEU A 20 3.28 1.73 6.96
CA LEU A 20 3.81 2.94 7.62
C LEU A 20 4.20 4.03 6.61
N CYS A 21 4.77 3.65 5.47
CA CYS A 21 5.18 4.56 4.41
C CYS A 21 4.04 4.94 3.44
N HIS A 22 2.81 4.49 3.68
CA HIS A 22 1.66 4.70 2.80
C HIS A 22 1.94 4.33 1.32
N MET A 23 2.66 3.23 1.10
CA MET A 23 2.94 2.73 -0.24
C MET A 23 1.64 2.36 -0.96
N SER A 24 1.59 2.58 -2.27
CA SER A 24 0.37 2.34 -3.07
C SER A 24 -0.01 0.86 -3.07
N LEU A 25 -1.31 0.57 -3.02
CA LEU A 25 -1.84 -0.79 -3.04
C LEU A 25 -1.46 -1.54 -4.33
N VAL A 26 -1.39 -0.80 -5.44
CA VAL A 26 -0.91 -1.32 -6.73
C VAL A 26 0.55 -1.77 -6.62
N HIS A 27 1.44 -0.98 -6.01
CA HIS A 27 2.85 -1.35 -5.81
C HIS A 27 3.00 -2.55 -4.88
N ARG A 28 2.30 -2.54 -3.73
CA ARG A 28 2.28 -3.68 -2.78
C ARG A 28 1.90 -4.97 -3.50
N THR A 29 0.84 -4.93 -4.29
CA THR A 29 0.33 -6.07 -5.05
C THR A 29 1.31 -6.54 -6.11
N GLN A 30 1.88 -5.62 -6.89
CA GLN A 30 2.83 -5.97 -7.93
C GLN A 30 4.07 -6.64 -7.34
N PHE A 31 4.65 -6.05 -6.29
CA PHE A 31 5.82 -6.62 -5.62
C PHE A 31 5.48 -7.98 -5.00
N TYR A 32 4.38 -8.07 -4.26
CA TYR A 32 3.94 -9.33 -3.63
C TYR A 32 3.74 -10.46 -4.65
N MET A 33 3.16 -10.16 -5.81
CA MET A 33 2.95 -11.14 -6.88
C MET A 33 4.23 -11.49 -7.64
N PHE A 34 5.19 -10.56 -7.68
CA PHE A 34 6.47 -10.75 -8.37
C PHE A 34 7.38 -11.73 -7.62
N ILE A 35 7.44 -11.66 -6.29
CA ILE A 35 8.24 -12.56 -5.47
C ILE A 35 7.68 -13.99 -5.57
N LYS A 36 8.52 -14.93 -6.03
CA LYS A 36 8.17 -16.35 -6.22
C LYS A 36 8.78 -17.26 -5.16
N GLY A 37 9.66 -16.74 -4.31
CA GLY A 37 10.42 -17.50 -3.33
C GLY A 37 11.75 -18.05 -3.87
N ASP A 38 12.19 -17.56 -5.03
CA ASP A 38 13.45 -17.97 -5.64
C ASP A 38 14.65 -17.33 -4.92
N PRO A 39 15.85 -17.95 -4.93
CA PRO A 39 17.03 -17.35 -4.31
C PRO A 39 17.35 -15.93 -4.81
N SER A 40 17.03 -15.61 -6.08
CA SER A 40 17.18 -14.26 -6.64
C SER A 40 16.29 -13.22 -5.99
N ASP A 41 15.13 -13.63 -5.45
CA ASP A 41 14.18 -12.73 -4.78
C ASP A 41 14.78 -12.11 -3.53
N GLN A 42 15.75 -12.77 -2.90
CA GLN A 42 16.43 -12.27 -1.72
C GLN A 42 17.04 -10.87 -1.94
N ILE A 43 17.59 -10.62 -3.13
CA ILE A 43 18.18 -9.31 -3.47
C ILE A 43 17.07 -8.25 -3.59
N TYR A 44 15.95 -8.58 -4.25
CA TYR A 44 14.81 -7.67 -4.40
C TYR A 44 14.19 -7.31 -3.04
N MET A 45 14.01 -8.32 -2.18
CA MET A 45 13.51 -8.14 -0.81
C MET A 45 14.42 -7.24 0.00
N GLU A 46 15.74 -7.44 -0.08
CA GLU A 46 16.71 -6.63 0.65
C GLU A 46 16.76 -5.17 0.17
N VAL A 47 16.72 -4.96 -1.15
CA VAL A 47 16.67 -3.61 -1.74
C VAL A 47 15.40 -2.89 -1.30
N GLU A 48 14.25 -3.56 -1.37
CA GLU A 48 12.97 -2.97 -0.95
C GLU A 48 12.97 -2.65 0.55
N LEU A 49 13.48 -3.54 1.40
CA LEU A 49 13.58 -3.32 2.83
C LEU A 49 14.46 -2.10 3.16
N ARG A 50 15.62 -1.96 2.50
CA ARG A 50 16.51 -0.80 2.69
C ARG A 50 15.84 0.50 2.25
N ARG A 51 15.22 0.51 1.06
CA ARG A 51 14.49 1.67 0.52
C ARG A 51 13.38 2.11 1.48
N LEU A 52 12.57 1.16 1.97
CA LEU A 52 11.47 1.46 2.89
C LEU A 52 11.94 1.89 4.28
N THR A 53 13.01 1.29 4.79
CA THR A 53 13.60 1.70 6.07
C THR A 53 14.11 3.14 5.99
N TRP A 54 14.81 3.47 4.91
CA TRP A 54 15.26 4.84 4.65
C TRP A 54 14.08 5.82 4.52
N LEU A 55 13.03 5.43 3.80
CA LEU A 55 11.83 6.24 3.67
C LEU A 55 11.17 6.47 5.05
N ASN A 56 10.94 5.42 5.82
CA ASN A 56 10.34 5.50 7.15
C ASN A 56 11.15 6.39 8.10
N HIS A 57 12.47 6.26 8.11
CA HIS A 57 13.35 7.13 8.90
C HIS A 57 13.23 8.60 8.46
N THR A 58 13.20 8.87 7.15
CA THR A 58 13.06 10.23 6.61
C THR A 58 11.71 10.84 6.98
N LEU A 59 10.62 10.06 6.90
CA LEU A 59 9.28 10.45 7.34
C LEU A 59 9.25 10.80 8.83
N ALA A 60 9.86 9.96 9.67
CA ALA A 60 9.94 10.16 11.11
C ALA A 60 10.77 11.41 11.48
N LYS A 61 11.93 11.58 10.83
CA LYS A 61 12.80 12.75 11.02
C LYS A 61 12.06 14.04 10.68
N LEU A 62 11.41 14.11 9.51
CA LEU A 62 10.62 15.27 9.11
C LEU A 62 9.49 15.57 10.10
N GLY A 63 8.79 14.53 10.57
CA GLY A 63 7.73 14.69 11.59
C GLY A 63 8.26 15.24 12.92
N ASN A 64 9.47 14.86 13.32
CA ASN A 64 10.11 15.34 14.55
C ASN A 64 10.64 16.76 14.41
N GLU A 65 11.25 17.12 13.28
CA GLU A 65 11.71 18.48 12.99
C GLU A 65 10.54 19.48 13.03
N ILE A 66 9.40 19.12 12.44
CA ILE A 66 8.23 20.00 12.47
C ILE A 66 7.69 20.15 13.90
N ARG A 67 7.67 19.07 14.70
CA ARG A 67 7.25 19.15 16.10
C ARG A 67 8.18 20.02 16.95
N ALA A 68 9.49 19.94 16.73
CA ALA A 68 10.48 20.75 17.44
C ALA A 68 10.37 22.25 17.10
N LEU A 69 10.14 22.58 15.83
CA LEU A 69 9.88 23.96 15.40
C LEU A 69 8.59 24.53 16.03
N MET A 70 7.59 23.69 16.28
CA MET A 70 6.35 24.11 16.96
C MET A 70 6.49 24.32 18.47
N SER A 71 7.54 23.79 19.11
CA SER A 71 7.74 23.92 20.57
C SER A 71 8.58 25.13 20.98
N ASP A 72 9.33 25.74 20.06
CA ASP A 72 10.29 26.81 20.38
C ASP A 72 9.76 28.23 20.06
N ASP A 73 8.58 28.36 19.43
CA ASP A 73 8.07 29.66 18.97
C ASP A 73 7.14 30.34 20.01
N LEU A 74 7.77 31.10 20.89
CA LEU A 74 7.18 32.25 21.57
C LEU A 74 7.10 33.43 20.57
N LEU A 75 6.02 33.54 19.79
CA LEU A 75 5.38 34.82 19.41
C LEU A 75 4.22 34.62 18.41
N ALA A 76 3.01 34.86 18.89
CA ALA A 76 1.82 35.04 18.07
C ALA A 76 2.01 36.23 17.11
N GLY A 77 2.18 35.97 15.81
CA GLY A 77 2.20 37.05 14.83
C GLY A 77 2.51 36.63 13.41
N TYR A 78 1.45 36.31 12.66
CA TYR A 78 1.43 36.28 11.19
C TYR A 78 2.03 35.02 10.50
N VAL A 79 1.11 34.25 9.89
CA VAL A 79 1.29 33.16 8.91
C VAL A 79 1.38 31.70 9.44
N SER A 80 0.18 31.12 9.60
CA SER A 80 -0.25 29.75 9.21
C SER A 80 0.80 28.62 9.15
N SER A 81 1.48 28.31 10.26
CA SER A 81 2.48 27.22 10.32
C SER A 81 1.92 25.85 10.75
N SER A 82 0.59 25.70 10.76
CA SER A 82 -0.10 24.39 10.86
C SER A 82 -0.12 23.64 9.52
N GLU A 83 0.36 24.25 8.43
CA GLU A 83 0.09 23.78 7.08
C GLU A 83 1.05 22.71 6.58
N THR A 84 2.31 22.63 7.01
CA THR A 84 3.34 21.80 6.36
C THR A 84 3.36 20.32 6.81
N SER A 85 3.42 20.03 8.12
CA SER A 85 3.26 18.63 8.61
C SER A 85 1.88 18.09 8.29
N SER A 86 0.85 18.94 8.38
CA SER A 86 -0.48 18.56 7.97
C SER A 86 -0.57 18.43 6.45
N ALA A 87 0.13 19.21 5.62
CA ALA A 87 0.10 19.10 4.16
C ALA A 87 0.67 17.77 3.68
N PHE A 88 1.75 17.30 4.29
CA PHE A 88 2.36 16.02 3.91
C PHE A 88 1.50 14.82 4.33
N ALA A 89 1.01 14.81 5.58
CA ALA A 89 0.05 13.80 6.04
C ALA A 89 -1.28 13.84 5.24
N ARG A 90 -1.78 15.05 4.93
CA ARG A 90 -2.91 15.25 4.00
C ARG A 90 -2.57 14.79 2.58
N GLY A 91 -1.33 14.95 2.14
CA GLY A 91 -0.84 14.51 0.84
C GLY A 91 -0.91 13.00 0.69
N PHE A 92 -0.38 12.25 1.66
CA PHE A 92 -0.51 10.79 1.67
C PHE A 92 -1.96 10.34 1.81
N SER A 93 -2.72 10.98 2.69
CA SER A 93 -4.14 10.68 2.89
C SER A 93 -4.95 10.91 1.60
N ARG A 94 -4.71 12.02 0.89
CA ARG A 94 -5.32 12.29 -0.43
C ARG A 94 -4.89 11.28 -1.48
N LYS A 95 -3.59 10.98 -1.57
CA LYS A 95 -3.06 10.00 -2.53
C LYS A 95 -3.69 8.62 -2.32
N GLY A 96 -3.73 8.15 -1.07
CA GLY A 96 -4.38 6.88 -0.71
C GLY A 96 -5.89 6.90 -0.95
N PHE A 97 -6.56 8.02 -0.67
CA PHE A 97 -7.98 8.19 -0.97
C PHE A 97 -8.26 8.09 -2.48
N HIS A 98 -7.51 8.81 -3.32
CA HIS A 98 -7.66 8.74 -4.78
C HIS A 98 -7.35 7.36 -5.34
N GLU A 99 -6.37 6.66 -4.79
CA GLU A 99 -6.08 5.28 -5.18
C GLU A 99 -7.26 4.35 -4.87
N ARG A 100 -7.86 4.46 -3.67
CA ARG A 100 -9.03 3.66 -3.31
C ARG A 100 -10.26 4.02 -4.15
N GLU A 101 -10.47 5.29 -4.49
CA GLU A 101 -11.51 5.69 -5.44
C GLU A 101 -11.28 5.12 -6.85
N TYR A 102 -10.03 5.13 -7.31
CA TYR A 102 -9.63 4.51 -8.57
C TYR A 102 -9.95 3.01 -8.56
N LEU A 103 -9.55 2.28 -7.52
CA LEU A 103 -9.85 0.86 -7.38
C LEU A 103 -11.37 0.60 -7.34
N ALA A 104 -12.15 1.41 -6.63
CA ALA A 104 -13.61 1.30 -6.62
C ALA A 104 -14.24 1.52 -8.01
N LYS A 105 -13.65 2.39 -8.85
CA LYS A 105 -14.05 2.51 -10.26
C LYS A 105 -13.70 1.22 -11.02
N ARG A 106 -12.50 0.67 -10.80
CA ARG A 106 -12.05 -0.59 -11.43
C ARG A 106 -12.93 -1.78 -11.05
N VAL A 107 -13.45 -1.87 -9.82
CA VAL A 107 -14.42 -2.92 -9.42
C VAL A 107 -15.63 -2.94 -10.34
N ARG A 108 -16.13 -1.78 -10.79
CA ARG A 108 -17.23 -1.73 -11.75
C ARG A 108 -16.83 -2.17 -13.16
N LEU A 109 -15.60 -1.86 -13.57
CA LEU A 109 -15.13 -2.01 -14.95
C LEU A 109 -14.50 -3.37 -15.24
N LYS A 110 -13.95 -4.04 -14.23
CA LYS A 110 -13.14 -5.26 -14.39
C LYS A 110 -13.78 -6.52 -13.86
N LEU A 111 -14.76 -6.40 -12.96
CA LEU A 111 -15.42 -7.55 -12.35
C LEU A 111 -16.88 -7.63 -12.81
N ILE A 112 -17.34 -8.84 -13.11
CA ILE A 112 -18.74 -9.10 -13.46
C ILE A 112 -19.65 -9.04 -12.22
N ALA A 113 -20.98 -9.17 -12.40
CA ALA A 113 -21.92 -9.07 -11.29
C ALA A 113 -21.66 -10.13 -10.21
N ASP A 114 -21.49 -11.37 -10.61
CA ASP A 114 -21.35 -12.50 -9.69
C ASP A 114 -20.01 -12.44 -8.93
N GLU A 115 -18.91 -12.11 -9.62
CA GLU A 115 -17.61 -11.88 -8.97
C GLU A 115 -17.67 -10.76 -7.94
N ARG A 116 -18.38 -9.66 -8.24
CA ARG A 116 -18.55 -8.56 -7.28
C ARG A 116 -19.30 -9.02 -6.05
N GLU A 117 -20.36 -9.80 -6.21
CA GLU A 117 -21.13 -10.30 -5.07
C GLU A 117 -20.31 -11.28 -4.23
N MET A 118 -19.57 -12.19 -4.87
CA MET A 118 -18.62 -13.09 -4.20
C MET A 118 -17.59 -12.30 -3.37
N PHE A 119 -17.01 -11.23 -3.91
CA PHE A 119 -16.09 -10.39 -3.13
C PHE A 119 -16.81 -9.61 -2.03
N TYR A 120 -18.04 -9.16 -2.22
CA TYR A 120 -18.75 -8.46 -1.16
C TYR A 120 -19.12 -9.39 -0.01
N GLU A 121 -19.55 -10.61 -0.29
CA GLU A 121 -19.82 -11.63 0.73
C GLU A 121 -18.54 -11.99 1.48
N LYS A 122 -17.47 -12.34 0.75
CA LYS A 122 -16.17 -12.70 1.34
C LYS A 122 -15.57 -11.61 2.25
N TRP A 123 -15.83 -10.35 1.93
CA TRP A 123 -15.29 -9.21 2.66
C TRP A 123 -16.28 -8.61 3.67
N ASP A 124 -17.38 -9.31 3.98
CA ASP A 124 -18.44 -8.90 4.90
C ASP A 124 -18.97 -7.49 4.57
N ILE A 125 -19.32 -7.26 3.30
CA ILE A 125 -19.84 -5.98 2.81
C ILE A 125 -21.36 -6.09 2.64
N PRO A 126 -22.14 -5.42 3.51
CA PRO A 126 -23.59 -5.55 3.53
C PRO A 126 -24.21 -5.07 2.20
N PRO A 127 -25.42 -5.54 1.88
CA PRO A 127 -26.17 -5.03 0.75
C PRO A 127 -26.49 -3.55 0.95
N GLU A 128 -25.90 -2.71 0.11
CA GLU A 128 -26.09 -1.26 0.07
C GLU A 128 -26.07 -0.76 -1.38
N ILE A 129 -26.21 0.56 -1.57
CA ILE A 129 -26.04 1.21 -2.87
C ILE A 129 -24.70 0.81 -3.49
N LYS A 130 -24.74 0.37 -4.76
CA LYS A 130 -23.59 -0.18 -5.51
C LYS A 130 -22.32 0.67 -5.45
N ARG A 131 -22.43 2.01 -5.39
CA ARG A 131 -21.25 2.89 -5.23
C ARG A 131 -20.58 2.73 -3.86
N ARG A 132 -21.37 2.63 -2.79
CA ARG A 132 -20.87 2.51 -1.42
C ARG A 132 -20.20 1.15 -1.20
N ARG A 133 -20.81 0.05 -1.65
CA ARG A 133 -20.19 -1.29 -1.58
C ARG A 133 -18.81 -1.36 -2.27
N ARG A 134 -18.67 -0.73 -3.45
CA ARG A 134 -17.37 -0.66 -4.17
C ARG A 134 -16.29 0.09 -3.38
N LEU A 135 -16.67 1.20 -2.73
CA LEU A 135 -15.74 1.97 -1.89
C LEU A 135 -15.40 1.20 -0.61
N GLN A 136 -16.36 0.51 -0.01
CA GLN A 136 -16.12 -0.36 1.15
C GLN A 136 -15.11 -1.46 0.81
N LEU A 137 -15.32 -2.18 -0.29
CA LEU A 137 -14.36 -3.18 -0.78
C LEU A 137 -12.98 -2.56 -0.96
N ALA A 138 -12.91 -1.45 -1.72
CA ALA A 138 -11.65 -0.76 -1.95
C ALA A 138 -10.97 -0.27 -0.67
N SER A 139 -11.70 -0.01 0.43
CA SER A 139 -11.16 0.40 1.73
C SER A 139 -10.61 -0.75 2.57
N LYS A 140 -11.15 -1.97 2.41
CA LYS A 140 -10.72 -3.16 3.14
C LYS A 140 -9.48 -3.83 2.52
N LEU A 141 -9.20 -3.59 1.24
CA LEU A 141 -7.98 -4.07 0.59
C LEU A 141 -6.73 -3.53 1.29
N TRP A 142 -5.79 -4.43 1.59
CA TRP A 142 -4.50 -4.16 2.24
C TRP A 142 -4.67 -3.34 3.53
N SER A 143 -5.74 -3.59 4.28
CA SER A 143 -6.08 -2.82 5.49
C SER A 143 -5.39 -3.35 6.74
N ASP A 144 -5.08 -4.66 6.77
CA ASP A 144 -4.44 -5.30 7.91
C ASP A 144 -3.09 -5.91 7.48
N PRO A 145 -1.96 -5.26 7.81
CA PRO A 145 -0.63 -5.75 7.46
C PRO A 145 -0.17 -6.97 8.29
N LEU A 146 -0.88 -7.33 9.37
CA LEU A 146 -0.56 -8.49 10.21
C LEU A 146 -1.38 -9.72 9.82
N ASN A 147 -2.49 -9.53 9.11
CA ASN A 147 -3.31 -10.60 8.59
C ASN A 147 -2.83 -11.00 7.18
N MET A 148 -2.01 -12.06 7.10
CA MET A 148 -1.48 -12.55 5.83
C MET A 148 -2.57 -13.05 4.87
N GLN A 149 -3.72 -13.49 5.38
CA GLN A 149 -4.88 -13.83 4.55
C GLN A 149 -5.42 -12.55 3.87
N ASN A 150 -5.59 -11.47 4.64
CA ASN A 150 -5.99 -10.16 4.10
C ASN A 150 -5.01 -9.69 3.02
N VAL A 151 -3.71 -9.80 3.28
CA VAL A 151 -2.64 -9.42 2.34
C VAL A 151 -2.78 -10.20 1.02
N SER A 152 -2.80 -11.53 1.11
CA SER A 152 -2.85 -12.39 -0.08
C SER A 152 -4.12 -12.18 -0.90
N GLU A 153 -5.28 -12.14 -0.25
CA GLU A 153 -6.56 -11.91 -0.93
C GLU A 153 -6.67 -10.50 -1.49
N SER A 154 -6.12 -9.51 -0.81
CA SER A 154 -6.07 -8.14 -1.32
C SER A 154 -5.23 -8.05 -2.58
N ALA A 155 -4.08 -8.72 -2.59
CA ALA A 155 -3.20 -8.77 -3.76
C ALA A 155 -3.94 -9.40 -4.95
N GLU A 156 -4.68 -10.49 -4.74
CA GLU A 156 -5.49 -11.14 -5.77
C GLU A 156 -6.58 -10.21 -6.32
N VAL A 157 -7.34 -9.53 -5.46
CA VAL A 157 -8.37 -8.59 -5.92
C VAL A 157 -7.74 -7.45 -6.70
N VAL A 158 -6.70 -6.80 -6.16
CA VAL A 158 -6.04 -5.67 -6.82
C VAL A 158 -5.43 -6.10 -8.15
N SER A 159 -4.87 -7.31 -8.27
CA SER A 159 -4.28 -7.77 -9.53
C SER A 159 -5.34 -7.93 -10.63
N ARG A 160 -6.51 -8.48 -10.30
CA ARG A 160 -7.67 -8.52 -11.21
C ARG A 160 -8.16 -7.13 -11.57
N LEU A 161 -8.25 -6.23 -10.59
CA LEU A 161 -8.69 -4.85 -10.80
C LEU A 161 -7.74 -4.05 -11.68
N VAL A 162 -6.43 -4.18 -11.52
CA VAL A 162 -5.44 -3.46 -12.33
C VAL A 162 -5.22 -4.15 -13.67
N GLY A 163 -5.42 -5.46 -13.72
CA GLY A 163 -5.18 -6.29 -14.89
C GLY A 163 -3.69 -6.59 -15.06
N PHE A 164 -2.98 -6.86 -13.95
CA PHE A 164 -1.67 -7.49 -14.03
C PHE A 164 -1.88 -8.85 -14.70
N ARG A 165 -1.59 -8.96 -16.00
CA ARG A 165 -1.59 -10.26 -16.66
C ARG A 165 -0.58 -11.13 -15.92
N GLU A 166 -0.92 -12.39 -15.68
CA GLU A 166 0.08 -13.43 -15.46
C GLU A 166 0.91 -13.51 -16.74
N SER A 167 1.93 -12.67 -16.88
CA SER A 167 2.92 -12.84 -17.93
C SER A 167 3.75 -14.05 -17.51
N GLY A 168 3.46 -15.21 -18.09
CA GLY A 168 4.38 -16.35 -18.15
C GLY A 168 5.65 -16.07 -18.95
N GLU A 169 6.05 -14.80 -19.06
CA GLU A 169 7.27 -14.34 -19.71
C GLU A 169 8.00 -13.42 -18.73
N HIS A 170 9.29 -13.72 -18.54
CA HIS A 170 10.22 -12.95 -17.74
C HIS A 170 10.01 -11.46 -17.96
N VAL A 171 9.62 -10.76 -16.89
CA VAL A 171 9.64 -9.31 -16.85
C VAL A 171 11.11 -8.90 -16.79
N SER A 172 11.69 -8.68 -17.98
CA SER A 172 13.06 -8.19 -18.12
C SER A 172 13.21 -6.87 -17.36
N ALA A 173 14.42 -6.65 -16.83
CA ALA A 173 14.85 -5.57 -15.96
C ALA A 173 14.58 -4.15 -16.51
N GLN A 174 13.33 -3.72 -16.50
CA GLN A 174 12.92 -2.33 -16.77
C GLN A 174 11.86 -1.89 -15.77
N PHE A 175 12.23 -1.88 -14.49
CA PHE A 175 11.59 -0.98 -13.55
C PHE A 175 12.68 -0.23 -12.78
N CYS A 176 13.23 0.78 -13.45
CA CYS A 176 13.85 1.89 -12.75
C CYS A 176 12.79 2.50 -11.83
N PHE A 177 12.96 2.29 -10.53
CA PHE A 177 12.38 3.15 -9.50
C PHE A 177 12.77 4.59 -9.86
N HIS A 178 11.82 5.40 -10.33
CA HIS A 178 12.04 6.84 -10.36
C HIS A 178 12.08 7.33 -8.92
N LEU A 179 13.26 7.82 -8.53
CA LEU A 179 13.58 8.53 -7.30
C LEU A 179 12.65 9.74 -7.11
#